data_AF-A0A7R9LCW0-F1
#
_entry.id   AF-A0A7R9LCW0-F1
#
_cell.length_a   1.000
_cell.length_b   1.000
_cell.length_c   1.000
_cell.angle_alpha   90.00
_cell.angle_beta   90.00
_cell.angle_gamma   90.00
#
_symmetry.space_group_name_H-M   'P 1'
#
loop_
_entity.id
_entity.type
_entity.pdbx_description
1 polymer ?
#
loop_
_entity_poly.entity_id
_entity_poly.type
_entity_poly.pdbx_seq_one_letter_code
_entity_poly.pdbx_strand_id
1 'polypeptide(L)'
;MSSRRWPSLDSIHSYSTRSARFSCSSYGIVTCCGRERTGADSLSSVPKVQTTCHEADVFRAALNWAKHKAGVLQPTHHWTEEERARICQQLSGVINHIRILLIDSQVFAEEVEPTGAVPMELSLERYRFAALPSKFQNSEDKRVQPRTSLKLFQGSQLLSGDKCQFQTILNSWYGLPKQMWKLIFRASTHGFSADAFHQYCDGQSPTFVVIQGSNGHLCGGFSDVAWAKTTANRGRYVASDNAFLFTLINSSDIPPTKYDVVKKMFAIAHHSDYGPVFGAGADLSIANHCNANSDSYSNLPHTYDGHNASNTVLMGDYNFSPIDYELRVSHHSCHCFVCSDDSLMSYLTDSSMVISDH
;
A
#
# COMPACT_ATOMS: atom_id res chain seq x y z
N MET A 1 -51.26 -26.56 -36.02
CA MET A 1 -52.52 -26.97 -35.34
C MET A 1 -52.17 -27.92 -34.21
N SER A 2 -52.72 -27.66 -33.01
CA SER A 2 -52.69 -28.41 -31.71
C SER A 2 -51.33 -28.86 -31.15
N SER A 3 -50.82 -28.42 -30.00
CA SER A 3 -51.37 -28.12 -28.66
C SER A 3 -51.88 -29.34 -27.86
N ARG A 4 -51.23 -29.59 -26.71
CA ARG A 4 -51.70 -30.08 -25.36
C ARG A 4 -50.45 -30.54 -24.57
N ARG A 5 -49.88 -29.77 -23.63
CA ARG A 5 -50.21 -29.48 -22.21
C ARG A 5 -50.24 -30.66 -21.22
N TRP A 6 -49.19 -30.70 -20.36
CA TRP A 6 -49.03 -30.93 -18.90
C TRP A 6 -49.69 -32.12 -18.16
N PRO A 7 -49.00 -32.65 -17.11
CA PRO A 7 -49.15 -32.20 -15.71
C PRO A 7 -47.78 -31.95 -14.98
N SER A 8 -47.54 -30.84 -14.26
CA SER A 8 -47.82 -30.45 -12.84
C SER A 8 -46.72 -30.79 -11.80
N LEU A 9 -45.93 -29.74 -11.47
CA LEU A 9 -45.39 -29.23 -10.18
C LEU A 9 -44.86 -30.10 -9.02
N ASP A 10 -43.91 -29.45 -8.30
CA ASP A 10 -43.29 -29.70 -6.98
C ASP A 10 -42.04 -30.62 -6.96
N SER A 11 -40.82 -30.26 -6.51
CA SER A 11 -40.26 -29.12 -5.76
C SER A 11 -38.71 -29.08 -5.90
N ILE A 12 -38.11 -27.88 -5.97
CA ILE A 12 -36.98 -27.35 -5.14
C ILE A 12 -35.77 -28.31 -4.89
N HIS A 13 -34.49 -28.05 -5.20
CA HIS A 13 -33.64 -26.86 -5.29
C HIS A 13 -32.48 -27.09 -6.28
N SER A 14 -32.15 -26.06 -7.06
CA SER A 14 -31.01 -25.99 -7.98
C SER A 14 -29.88 -25.14 -7.41
N TYR A 15 -28.64 -25.63 -7.45
CA TYR A 15 -27.45 -24.78 -7.54
C TYR A 15 -26.73 -25.12 -8.86
N SER A 16 -26.83 -24.20 -9.82
CA SER A 16 -26.11 -24.24 -11.10
C SER A 16 -25.05 -23.15 -11.08
N THR A 17 -23.78 -23.56 -11.05
CA THR A 17 -22.63 -22.72 -11.41
C THR A 17 -22.78 -22.21 -12.85
N ARG A 18 -22.86 -20.89 -13.04
CA ARG A 18 -22.65 -20.26 -14.35
C ARG A 18 -21.40 -19.40 -14.32
N SER A 19 -20.45 -19.82 -15.15
CA SER A 19 -19.31 -19.05 -15.66
C SER A 19 -19.78 -17.70 -16.22
N ALA A 20 -19.21 -16.60 -15.73
CA ALA A 20 -19.35 -15.28 -16.33
C ALA A 20 -18.30 -15.11 -17.42
N ARG A 21 -18.76 -14.90 -18.67
CA ARG A 21 -17.94 -14.46 -19.80
C ARG A 21 -17.63 -12.97 -19.63
N PHE A 22 -16.37 -12.60 -19.83
CA PHE A 22 -15.96 -11.21 -20.01
C PHE A 22 -16.29 -10.78 -21.44
N SER A 23 -17.10 -9.73 -21.61
CA SER A 23 -17.16 -8.98 -22.87
C SER A 23 -16.57 -7.60 -22.65
N CYS A 24 -15.52 -7.29 -23.40
CA CYS A 24 -14.92 -5.97 -23.45
C CYS A 24 -15.90 -5.02 -24.16
N SER A 25 -16.38 -3.99 -23.45
CA SER A 25 -17.11 -2.86 -24.03
C SER A 25 -16.24 -1.63 -23.93
N SER A 26 -16.16 -0.87 -25.01
CA SER A 26 -15.25 0.25 -25.28
C SER A 26 -15.46 1.51 -24.44
N TYR A 27 -16.13 1.40 -23.29
CA TYR A 27 -16.34 2.49 -22.33
C TYR A 27 -16.02 1.97 -20.94
N GLY A 28 -14.88 2.44 -20.40
CA GLY A 28 -14.29 1.98 -19.15
C GLY A 28 -15.06 2.37 -17.89
N ILE A 29 -16.21 1.74 -17.66
CA ILE A 29 -16.91 1.76 -16.38
C ILE A 29 -17.31 0.32 -16.04
N VAL A 30 -16.61 -0.27 -15.06
CA VAL A 30 -17.02 -1.53 -14.43
C VAL A 30 -17.82 -1.17 -13.17
N THR A 31 -19.14 -1.24 -13.26
CA THR A 31 -20.05 -1.14 -12.10
C THR A 31 -20.35 -2.54 -11.57
N CYS A 32 -19.82 -2.90 -10.41
CA CYS A 32 -20.29 -4.07 -9.65
C CYS A 32 -21.53 -3.67 -8.85
N CYS A 33 -22.72 -4.00 -9.34
CA CYS A 33 -23.97 -3.85 -8.60
C CYS A 33 -24.25 -5.14 -7.80
N GLY A 34 -23.77 -5.20 -6.56
CA GLY A 34 -24.17 -6.21 -5.57
C GLY A 34 -25.08 -5.56 -4.54
N ARG A 35 -26.35 -5.95 -4.51
CA ARG A 35 -27.40 -5.38 -3.67
C ARG A 35 -27.52 -6.20 -2.38
N GLU A 36 -26.96 -5.73 -1.27
CA GLU A 36 -27.25 -6.29 0.07
C GLU A 36 -28.29 -5.44 0.80
N ARG A 37 -29.33 -6.10 1.30
CA ARG A 37 -30.43 -5.52 2.08
C ARG A 37 -30.00 -5.35 3.53
N THR A 38 -30.47 -4.25 4.11
CA THR A 38 -30.31 -3.86 5.51
C THR A 38 -30.86 -4.90 6.49
N GLY A 39 -30.07 -5.20 7.52
CA GLY A 39 -30.49 -5.76 8.79
C GLY A 39 -29.78 -4.98 9.89
N ALA A 40 -30.54 -4.19 10.64
CA ALA A 40 -30.04 -3.45 11.79
C ALA A 40 -29.65 -4.43 12.91
N ASP A 41 -28.44 -4.31 13.45
CA ASP A 41 -28.15 -4.49 14.89
C ASP A 41 -26.65 -4.25 15.19
N SER A 42 -26.39 -3.57 16.31
CA SER A 42 -25.11 -3.32 16.99
C SER A 42 -24.09 -2.32 16.37
N LEU A 43 -24.29 -1.03 16.70
CA LEU A 43 -23.26 0.00 16.65
C LEU A 43 -22.23 -0.20 17.77
N SER A 44 -21.21 -1.00 17.53
CA SER A 44 -19.95 -0.94 18.30
C SER A 44 -18.76 -0.88 17.34
N SER A 45 -18.14 0.31 17.28
CA SER A 45 -16.81 0.60 16.72
C SER A 45 -16.50 -0.02 15.35
N VAL A 46 -17.07 0.56 14.29
CA VAL A 46 -16.52 0.39 12.94
C VAL A 46 -15.18 1.14 12.88
N PRO A 47 -14.06 0.50 12.48
CA PRO A 47 -12.78 1.19 12.33
C PRO A 47 -12.90 2.27 11.24
N LYS A 48 -12.62 3.53 11.61
CA LYS A 48 -12.58 4.67 10.69
C LYS A 48 -11.55 4.40 9.60
N VAL A 49 -12.01 4.17 8.36
CA VAL A 49 -11.16 3.96 7.19
C VAL A 49 -10.73 5.33 6.66
N GLN A 50 -9.43 5.63 6.79
CA GLN A 50 -8.86 6.87 6.28
C GLN A 50 -8.53 6.70 4.79
N THR A 51 -9.35 7.27 3.91
CA THR A 51 -9.17 7.18 2.45
C THR A 51 -8.02 8.07 1.97
N THR A 52 -7.12 7.50 1.17
CA THR A 52 -5.93 8.15 0.62
C THR A 52 -6.11 8.47 -0.86
N CYS A 53 -5.98 9.74 -1.28
CA CYS A 53 -5.87 10.09 -2.71
C CYS A 53 -4.74 11.10 -2.93
N HIS A 54 -4.04 11.02 -4.06
CA HIS A 54 -3.02 12.00 -4.42
C HIS A 54 -3.71 13.33 -4.73
N GLU A 55 -3.04 14.47 -4.54
CA GLU A 55 -3.63 15.78 -4.87
C GLU A 55 -4.01 15.89 -6.36
N ALA A 56 -3.33 15.15 -7.24
CA ALA A 56 -3.74 14.97 -8.63
C ALA A 56 -5.11 14.28 -8.76
N ASP A 57 -5.38 13.25 -7.96
CA ASP A 57 -6.65 12.52 -7.96
C ASP A 57 -7.77 13.39 -7.35
N VAL A 58 -7.44 14.19 -6.33
CA VAL A 58 -8.35 15.21 -5.77
C VAL A 58 -8.73 16.23 -6.84
N PHE A 59 -7.75 16.72 -7.60
CA PHE A 59 -8.01 17.64 -8.70
C PHE A 59 -8.88 17.01 -9.79
N ARG A 60 -8.58 15.79 -10.24
CA ARG A 60 -9.40 15.07 -11.23
C ARG A 60 -10.83 14.85 -10.74
N ALA A 61 -11.02 14.52 -9.46
CA ALA A 61 -12.34 14.38 -8.86
C ALA A 61 -13.10 15.72 -8.84
N ALA A 62 -12.45 16.79 -8.40
CA ALA A 62 -13.01 18.14 -8.42
C ALA A 62 -13.36 18.61 -9.84
N LEU A 63 -12.50 18.31 -10.81
CA LEU A 63 -12.71 18.62 -12.23
C LEU A 63 -13.92 17.87 -12.80
N ASN A 64 -14.04 16.57 -12.50
CA ASN A 64 -15.19 15.76 -12.93
C ASN A 64 -16.49 16.24 -12.29
N TRP A 65 -16.46 16.62 -11.01
CA TRP A 65 -17.59 17.24 -10.33
C TRP A 65 -18.00 18.57 -11.00
N ALA A 66 -17.03 19.45 -11.27
CA ALA A 66 -17.28 20.74 -11.92
C ALA A 66 -17.83 20.57 -13.35
N LYS A 67 -17.28 19.61 -14.12
CA LYS A 67 -17.82 19.19 -15.42
C LYS A 67 -19.29 18.77 -15.34
N HIS A 68 -19.61 17.93 -14.36
CA HIS A 68 -20.97 17.42 -14.17
C HIS A 68 -21.94 18.56 -13.80
N LYS A 69 -21.55 19.46 -12.89
CA LYS A 69 -22.34 20.65 -12.52
C LYS A 69 -22.51 21.64 -13.68
N ALA A 70 -21.48 21.80 -14.52
CA ALA A 70 -21.51 22.67 -15.69
C ALA A 70 -22.20 22.04 -16.92
N GLY A 71 -22.52 20.75 -16.89
CA GLY A 71 -23.13 20.02 -18.01
C GLY A 71 -22.17 19.74 -19.18
N VAL A 72 -20.85 19.73 -18.95
CA VAL A 72 -19.83 19.57 -19.98
C VAL A 72 -19.23 18.16 -19.91
N LEU A 73 -19.49 17.35 -20.94
CA LEU A 73 -19.02 15.95 -21.01
C LEU A 73 -17.75 15.77 -21.85
N GLN A 74 -17.33 16.80 -22.58
CA GLN A 74 -16.20 16.72 -23.50
C GLN A 74 -14.82 16.89 -22.81
N PRO A 75 -13.74 16.34 -23.40
CA PRO A 75 -12.37 16.47 -22.88
C PRO A 75 -11.86 17.92 -22.90
N THR A 76 -10.89 18.22 -22.03
CA THR A 76 -10.36 19.56 -21.74
C THR A 76 -9.88 20.32 -22.97
N HIS A 77 -9.35 19.63 -23.98
CA HIS A 77 -8.83 20.25 -25.21
C HIS A 77 -9.90 20.78 -26.17
N HIS A 78 -11.17 20.39 -26.01
CA HIS A 78 -12.25 20.75 -26.93
C HIS A 78 -13.23 21.77 -26.35
N TRP A 79 -12.97 22.27 -25.14
CA TRP A 79 -13.87 23.22 -24.47
C TRP A 79 -13.97 24.54 -25.23
N THR A 80 -15.19 25.05 -25.34
CA THR A 80 -15.39 26.44 -25.77
C THR A 80 -15.00 27.41 -24.64
N GLU A 81 -14.81 28.69 -24.97
CA GLU A 81 -14.50 29.72 -23.96
C GLU A 81 -15.59 29.82 -22.89
N GLU A 82 -16.86 29.68 -23.28
CA GLU A 82 -18.01 29.72 -22.38
C GLU A 82 -18.05 28.50 -21.45
N GLU A 83 -17.76 27.31 -21.98
CA GLU A 83 -17.70 26.09 -21.18
C GLU A 83 -16.56 26.13 -20.17
N ARG A 84 -15.40 26.61 -20.60
CA ARG A 84 -14.25 26.81 -19.71
C ARG A 84 -14.58 27.80 -18.61
N ALA A 85 -15.23 28.92 -18.93
CA ALA A 85 -15.65 29.91 -17.93
C ALA A 85 -16.62 29.32 -16.89
N ARG A 86 -17.60 28.50 -17.31
CA ARG A 86 -18.54 27.83 -16.39
C ARG A 86 -17.83 26.86 -15.46
N ILE A 87 -16.90 26.05 -15.97
CA ILE A 87 -16.14 25.09 -15.16
C ILE A 87 -15.22 25.83 -14.18
N CYS A 88 -14.51 26.86 -14.64
CA CYS A 88 -13.67 27.69 -13.77
C CYS A 88 -14.49 28.37 -12.66
N GLN A 89 -15.72 28.81 -12.96
CA GLN A 89 -16.62 29.37 -11.97
C GLN A 89 -16.96 28.35 -10.88
N GLN A 90 -17.28 27.10 -11.25
CA GLN A 90 -17.54 26.03 -10.28
C GLN A 90 -16.30 25.64 -9.48
N LEU A 91 -15.12 25.60 -10.12
CA LEU A 91 -13.86 25.26 -9.46
C LEU A 91 -13.34 26.38 -8.55
N SER A 92 -13.71 27.65 -8.76
CA SER A 92 -13.19 28.79 -8.00
C SER A 92 -13.33 28.65 -6.48
N GLY A 93 -14.42 28.03 -6.01
CA GLY A 93 -14.67 27.78 -4.59
C GLY A 93 -13.89 26.60 -4.00
N VAL A 94 -13.35 25.71 -4.85
CA VAL A 94 -12.68 24.46 -4.46
C VAL A 94 -11.17 24.52 -4.69
N ILE A 95 -10.72 25.30 -5.69
CA ILE A 95 -9.33 25.27 -6.17
C ILE A 95 -8.32 25.68 -5.09
N ASN A 96 -8.68 26.63 -4.23
CA ASN A 96 -7.85 27.07 -3.09
C ASN A 96 -7.73 26.00 -2.00
N HIS A 97 -8.67 25.05 -1.99
CA HIS A 97 -8.64 23.86 -1.14
C HIS A 97 -8.03 22.66 -1.85
N ILE A 98 -7.24 22.82 -2.91
CA ILE A 98 -6.43 21.73 -3.47
C ILE A 98 -4.97 22.10 -3.25
N ARG A 99 -4.12 21.18 -2.78
CA ARG A 99 -2.69 21.49 -2.55
C ARG A 99 -1.95 21.39 -3.88
N ILE A 100 -2.18 22.37 -4.76
CA ILE A 100 -1.63 22.45 -6.13
C ILE A 100 -0.10 22.31 -6.16
N LEU A 101 0.60 22.81 -5.14
CA LEU A 101 2.05 22.71 -5.01
C LEU A 101 2.58 21.26 -4.94
N LEU A 102 1.72 20.31 -4.54
CA LEU A 102 2.05 18.89 -4.40
C LEU A 102 1.70 18.06 -5.64
N ILE A 103 1.12 18.67 -6.66
CA ILE A 103 0.82 17.99 -7.92
C ILE A 103 2.12 17.85 -8.73
N ASP A 104 2.35 16.64 -9.25
CA ASP A 104 3.49 16.32 -10.12
C ASP A 104 3.58 17.26 -11.34
N SER A 105 4.80 17.51 -11.82
CA SER A 105 5.05 18.48 -12.90
C SER A 105 4.41 18.10 -14.21
N GLN A 106 4.44 16.81 -14.54
CA GLN A 106 3.83 16.34 -15.78
C GLN A 106 2.32 16.48 -15.70
N VAL A 107 1.72 15.99 -14.61
CA VAL A 107 0.26 16.08 -14.40
C VAL A 107 -0.21 17.53 -14.36
N PHE A 108 0.56 18.42 -13.73
CA PHE A 108 0.21 19.84 -13.68
C PHE A 108 0.18 20.47 -15.07
N ALA A 109 1.23 20.26 -15.88
CA ALA A 109 1.34 20.86 -17.21
C ALA A 109 0.33 20.28 -18.21
N GLU A 110 0.08 18.97 -18.16
CA GLU A 110 -0.78 18.28 -19.13
C GLU A 110 -2.28 18.36 -18.76
N GLU A 111 -2.63 18.33 -17.47
CA GLU A 111 -4.02 18.22 -17.03
C GLU A 111 -4.55 19.46 -16.30
N VAL A 112 -3.74 20.09 -15.44
CA VAL A 112 -4.20 21.16 -14.54
C VAL A 112 -4.15 22.52 -15.22
N GLU A 113 -2.99 22.91 -15.77
CA GLU A 113 -2.74 24.21 -16.39
C GLU A 113 -3.71 24.51 -17.56
N PRO A 114 -4.02 23.56 -18.47
CA PRO A 114 -4.92 23.83 -19.59
C PRO A 114 -6.33 24.23 -19.17
N THR A 115 -6.79 23.81 -17.98
CA THR A 115 -8.12 24.20 -17.47
C THR A 115 -8.24 25.71 -17.27
N GLY A 116 -7.14 26.41 -16.97
CA GLY A 116 -7.16 27.84 -16.61
C GLY A 116 -7.86 28.15 -15.29
N ALA A 117 -8.19 27.13 -14.49
CA ALA A 117 -8.84 27.31 -13.19
C ALA A 117 -7.86 27.75 -12.08
N VAL A 118 -6.57 27.54 -12.29
CA VAL A 118 -5.50 27.90 -11.35
C VAL A 118 -5.01 29.33 -11.65
N PRO A 119 -5.02 30.26 -10.68
CA PRO A 119 -4.47 31.60 -10.86
C PRO A 119 -2.99 31.59 -11.28
N MET A 120 -2.58 32.57 -12.09
CA MET A 120 -1.22 32.67 -12.62
C MET A 120 -0.16 32.68 -11.50
N GLU A 121 -0.43 33.38 -10.41
CA GLU A 121 0.47 33.49 -9.25
C GLU A 121 0.73 32.12 -8.63
N LEU A 122 -0.32 31.30 -8.48
CA LEU A 122 -0.22 29.97 -7.89
C LEU A 122 0.51 28.99 -8.83
N SER A 123 0.28 29.11 -10.13
CA SER A 123 1.02 28.35 -11.15
C SER A 123 2.52 28.66 -11.10
N LEU A 124 2.90 29.95 -11.02
CA LEU A 124 4.29 30.37 -10.90
C LEU A 124 4.94 29.89 -9.58
N GLU A 125 4.21 29.97 -8.46
CA GLU A 125 4.66 29.45 -7.17
C GLU A 125 4.95 27.95 -7.25
N ARG A 126 4.05 27.19 -7.88
CA ARG A 126 4.20 25.75 -8.11
C ARG A 126 5.43 25.42 -8.97
N TYR A 127 5.67 26.14 -10.07
CA TYR A 127 6.87 25.94 -10.89
C TYR A 127 8.16 26.21 -10.12
N ARG A 128 8.20 27.27 -9.30
CA ARG A 128 9.35 27.57 -8.44
C ARG A 128 9.59 26.48 -7.40
N PHE A 129 8.52 25.97 -6.78
CA PHE A 129 8.58 24.88 -5.82
C PHE A 129 9.17 23.61 -6.47
N ALA A 130 8.69 23.23 -7.65
CA ALA A 130 9.18 22.08 -8.40
C ALA A 130 10.65 22.25 -8.85
N ALA A 131 11.08 23.47 -9.19
CA ALA A 131 12.44 23.74 -9.63
C ALA A 131 13.47 23.82 -8.48
N LEU A 132 13.03 24.11 -7.25
CA LEU A 132 13.92 24.29 -6.09
C LEU A 132 13.44 23.51 -4.85
N PRO A 133 13.40 22.16 -4.88
CA PRO A 133 12.84 21.36 -3.77
C PRO A 133 13.60 21.54 -2.44
N SER A 134 14.91 21.75 -2.52
CA SER A 134 15.80 21.89 -1.35
C SER A 134 15.52 23.14 -0.51
N LYS A 135 14.92 24.20 -1.10
CA LYS A 135 14.56 25.41 -0.35
C LYS A 135 13.34 25.25 0.54
N PHE A 136 12.49 24.26 0.26
CA PHE A 136 11.20 24.11 0.92
C PHE A 136 11.07 22.82 1.73
N GLN A 137 12.15 22.03 1.84
CA GLN A 137 12.20 20.77 2.60
C GLN A 137 11.81 20.91 4.08
N ASN A 138 11.99 22.10 4.68
CA ASN A 138 11.70 22.37 6.10
C ASN A 138 10.62 23.44 6.30
N SER A 139 9.71 23.62 5.34
CA SER A 139 8.66 24.64 5.47
C SER A 139 7.49 24.15 6.34
N GLU A 140 7.08 24.95 7.33
CA GLU A 140 5.85 24.71 8.11
C GLU A 140 4.56 25.05 7.33
N ASP A 141 4.66 25.43 6.06
CA ASP A 141 3.49 25.72 5.24
C ASP A 141 2.67 24.45 4.98
N LYS A 142 1.43 24.42 5.48
CA LYS A 142 0.50 23.31 5.32
C LYS A 142 0.17 23.00 3.85
N ARG A 143 0.40 23.95 2.92
CA ARG A 143 0.20 23.76 1.47
C ARG A 143 1.24 22.84 0.83
N VAL A 144 2.43 22.72 1.44
CA VAL A 144 3.51 21.84 0.97
C VAL A 144 3.62 20.54 1.77
N GLN A 145 2.71 20.33 2.71
CA GLN A 145 2.60 19.07 3.44
C GLN A 145 1.51 18.20 2.79
N PRO A 146 1.67 16.89 2.60
CA PRO A 146 0.59 16.01 2.13
C PRO A 146 -0.60 15.96 3.09
N ARG A 147 -1.85 15.90 2.59
CA ARG A 147 -3.10 15.87 3.42
C ARG A 147 -3.19 14.64 4.30
N THR A 148 -2.62 13.56 3.82
CA THR A 148 -2.54 12.29 4.53
C THR A 148 -1.30 11.63 3.95
N SER A 149 -0.32 11.29 4.77
CA SER A 149 0.73 10.39 4.31
C SER A 149 0.04 9.11 3.89
N LEU A 150 0.23 8.71 2.63
CA LEU A 150 -0.33 7.47 2.13
C LEU A 150 0.27 6.36 2.99
N LYS A 151 -0.49 5.85 3.96
CA LYS A 151 -0.02 4.82 4.89
C LYS A 151 -0.03 3.50 4.15
N LEU A 152 0.96 3.33 3.27
CA LEU A 152 1.21 2.11 2.51
C LEU A 152 1.36 0.93 3.47
N PHE A 153 1.95 1.17 4.64
CA PHE A 153 2.16 0.19 5.70
C PHE A 153 1.28 0.53 6.92
N GLN A 154 -0.03 0.30 6.80
CA GLN A 154 -0.98 0.66 7.85
C GLN A 154 -0.65 -0.02 9.19
N GLY A 155 -0.76 0.76 10.27
CA GLY A 155 -0.52 0.28 11.63
C GLY A 155 0.94 -0.03 11.96
N SER A 156 1.92 0.22 11.06
CA SER A 156 3.34 0.02 11.39
C SER A 156 3.83 0.96 12.47
N GLN A 157 4.60 0.40 13.41
CA GLN A 157 5.39 1.17 14.35
C GLN A 157 6.82 1.36 13.81
N LEU A 158 7.38 0.34 13.15
CA LEU A 158 8.76 0.35 12.64
C LEU A 158 8.96 1.30 11.44
N LEU A 159 7.93 1.51 10.62
CA LEU A 159 7.96 2.36 9.42
C LEU A 159 7.12 3.64 9.60
N SER A 160 7.00 4.13 10.83
CA SER A 160 6.24 5.34 11.18
C SER A 160 7.15 6.54 11.50
N GLY A 161 6.56 7.74 11.61
CA GLY A 161 7.30 8.98 11.85
C GLY A 161 8.34 9.27 10.77
N ASP A 162 9.57 9.57 11.18
CA ASP A 162 10.71 9.89 10.28
C ASP A 162 11.11 8.72 9.37
N LYS A 163 10.67 7.50 9.69
CA LYS A 163 10.93 6.29 8.90
C LYS A 163 9.90 6.04 7.80
N CYS A 164 8.88 6.89 7.67
CA CYS A 164 7.79 6.68 6.70
C CYS A 164 8.25 6.69 5.25
N GLN A 165 9.33 7.40 4.92
CA GLN A 165 9.91 7.44 3.57
C GLN A 165 10.32 6.05 3.04
N PHE A 166 10.68 5.12 3.93
CA PHE A 166 11.05 3.76 3.54
C PHE A 166 9.88 2.97 2.97
N GLN A 167 8.64 3.34 3.26
CA GLN A 167 7.46 2.67 2.70
C GLN A 167 7.43 2.78 1.16
N THR A 168 7.78 3.95 0.62
CA THR A 168 7.86 4.18 -0.83
C THR A 168 9.00 3.40 -1.47
N ILE A 169 10.14 3.29 -0.77
CA ILE A 169 11.30 2.52 -1.23
C ILE A 169 10.96 1.04 -1.32
N LEU A 170 10.34 0.47 -0.28
CA LEU A 170 9.91 -0.93 -0.26
C LEU A 170 8.92 -1.24 -1.40
N ASN A 171 7.96 -0.34 -1.65
CA ASN A 171 7.02 -0.50 -2.75
C ASN A 171 7.66 -0.35 -4.13
N SER A 172 8.67 0.50 -4.26
CA SER A 172 9.48 0.61 -5.49
C SER A 172 10.19 -0.71 -5.78
N TRP A 173 10.79 -1.35 -4.77
CA TRP A 173 11.42 -2.66 -4.91
C TRP A 173 10.44 -3.78 -5.20
N TYR A 174 9.23 -3.73 -4.64
CA TYR A 174 8.15 -4.67 -4.97
C TYR A 174 7.61 -4.47 -6.40
N GLY A 175 7.81 -3.30 -7.00
CA GLY A 175 7.36 -2.98 -8.37
C GLY A 175 5.94 -2.41 -8.45
N LEU A 176 5.25 -2.23 -7.31
CA LEU A 176 3.92 -1.61 -7.24
C LEU A 176 3.94 -0.43 -6.26
N PRO A 177 4.09 0.83 -6.75
CA PRO A 177 4.32 2.00 -5.91
C PRO A 177 3.18 2.28 -4.92
N LYS A 178 1.95 1.90 -5.29
CA LYS A 178 0.73 2.14 -4.49
C LYS A 178 0.24 0.90 -3.74
N GLN A 179 1.06 -0.15 -3.62
CA GLN A 179 0.66 -1.36 -2.90
C GLN A 179 0.45 -1.06 -1.42
N MET A 180 -0.71 -1.47 -0.89
CA MET A 180 -1.01 -1.39 0.53
C MET A 180 -0.66 -2.71 1.23
N TRP A 181 -0.15 -2.61 2.45
CA TRP A 181 0.32 -3.72 3.24
C TRP A 181 -0.40 -3.75 4.57
N LYS A 182 -1.01 -4.90 4.87
CA LYS A 182 -1.73 -5.14 6.12
C LYS A 182 -0.81 -5.83 7.11
N LEU A 183 -0.72 -5.30 8.33
CA LEU A 183 -0.06 -5.96 9.45
C LEU A 183 -0.80 -7.25 9.82
N ILE A 184 -0.07 -8.37 9.81
CA ILE A 184 -0.60 -9.69 10.22
C ILE A 184 0.05 -10.17 11.52
N PHE A 185 1.28 -9.75 11.79
CA PHE A 185 2.02 -10.16 12.98
C PHE A 185 2.99 -9.05 13.41
N ARG A 186 3.11 -8.89 14.72
CA ARG A 186 4.08 -8.04 15.40
C ARG A 186 4.53 -8.75 16.66
N ALA A 187 5.82 -8.95 16.83
CA ALA A 187 6.35 -9.74 17.94
C ALA A 187 6.02 -9.13 19.31
N SER A 188 6.13 -7.81 19.47
CA SER A 188 5.77 -7.12 20.71
C SER A 188 4.29 -7.23 21.10
N THR A 189 3.39 -7.51 20.16
CA THR A 189 1.94 -7.66 20.42
C THR A 189 1.49 -9.12 20.49
N HIS A 190 2.06 -9.97 19.65
CA HIS A 190 1.63 -11.37 19.48
C HIS A 190 2.56 -12.38 20.17
N GLY A 191 3.70 -11.91 20.71
CA GLY A 191 4.73 -12.73 21.33
C GLY A 191 5.92 -12.99 20.39
N PHE A 192 7.06 -13.32 21.00
CA PHE A 192 8.32 -13.56 20.30
C PHE A 192 8.61 -15.06 20.06
N SER A 193 7.63 -15.94 20.30
CA SER A 193 7.81 -17.37 20.08
C SER A 193 7.61 -17.76 18.61
N ALA A 194 8.28 -18.82 18.17
CA ALA A 194 8.09 -19.40 16.84
C ALA A 194 6.65 -19.92 16.65
N ASP A 195 6.04 -20.48 17.71
CA ASP A 195 4.64 -20.91 17.69
C ASP A 195 3.68 -19.75 17.37
N ALA A 196 3.90 -18.58 17.98
CA ALA A 196 3.11 -17.39 17.68
C ALA A 196 3.32 -16.97 16.22
N PHE A 197 4.56 -16.93 15.75
CA PHE A 197 4.84 -16.64 14.34
C PHE A 197 4.04 -17.55 13.40
N HIS A 198 4.13 -18.87 13.59
CA HIS A 198 3.44 -19.84 12.74
C HIS A 198 1.91 -19.76 12.84
N GLN A 199 1.37 -19.45 14.02
CA GLN A 199 -0.06 -19.28 14.21
C GLN A 199 -0.63 -18.14 13.34
N TYR A 200 0.11 -17.05 13.17
CA TYR A 200 -0.37 -15.86 12.45
C TYR A 200 0.14 -15.76 11.00
N CYS A 201 1.30 -16.33 10.68
CA CYS A 201 1.99 -16.10 9.41
C CYS A 201 1.96 -17.28 8.44
N ASP A 202 1.69 -18.50 8.90
CA ASP A 202 1.63 -19.67 8.01
C ASP A 202 0.54 -19.51 6.94
N GLY A 203 0.86 -19.90 5.71
CA GLY A 203 0.00 -19.76 4.54
C GLY A 203 -0.06 -18.36 3.92
N GLN A 204 0.61 -17.36 4.51
CA GLN A 204 0.56 -15.97 4.01
C GLN A 204 1.66 -15.69 2.97
N SER A 205 1.26 -15.17 1.81
CA SER A 205 2.14 -14.60 0.78
C SER A 205 1.38 -13.62 -0.12
N PRO A 206 2.08 -12.71 -0.84
CA PRO A 206 3.46 -12.30 -0.62
C PRO A 206 3.59 -11.51 0.70
N THR A 207 4.76 -11.54 1.33
CA THR A 207 5.00 -10.89 2.62
C THR A 207 6.26 -10.05 2.69
N PHE A 208 6.18 -8.93 3.41
CA PHE A 208 7.32 -8.19 3.92
C PHE A 208 7.54 -8.52 5.40
N VAL A 209 8.78 -8.82 5.76
CA VAL A 209 9.29 -8.94 7.11
C VAL A 209 10.18 -7.73 7.38
N VAL A 210 9.88 -6.95 8.41
CA VAL A 210 10.67 -5.77 8.83
C VAL A 210 11.10 -5.98 10.27
N ILE A 211 12.39 -5.85 10.54
CA ILE A 211 13.00 -6.19 11.82
C ILE A 211 13.80 -4.98 12.32
N GLN A 212 13.62 -4.64 13.59
CA GLN A 212 14.40 -3.62 14.27
C GLN A 212 15.37 -4.28 15.27
N GLY A 213 16.67 -4.05 15.09
CA GLY A 213 17.72 -4.49 16.01
C GLY A 213 17.86 -3.58 17.24
N SER A 214 18.47 -4.11 18.31
CA SER A 214 18.78 -3.36 19.54
C SER A 214 19.72 -2.16 19.34
N ASN A 215 20.55 -2.21 18.31
CA ASN A 215 21.45 -1.14 17.87
C ASN A 215 20.77 -0.07 17.00
N GLY A 216 19.45 -0.15 16.82
CA GLY A 216 18.69 0.80 15.99
C GLY A 216 18.73 0.50 14.50
N HIS A 217 19.40 -0.57 14.06
CA HIS A 217 19.36 -1.01 12.68
C HIS A 217 17.95 -1.46 12.29
N LEU A 218 17.62 -1.23 11.02
CA LEU A 218 16.32 -1.56 10.45
C LEU A 218 16.57 -2.27 9.13
N CYS A 219 16.22 -3.55 9.07
CA CYS A 219 16.42 -4.39 7.90
C CYS A 219 15.26 -5.39 7.79
N GLY A 220 15.34 -6.31 6.83
CA GLY A 220 14.30 -7.30 6.65
C GLY A 220 14.41 -8.08 5.36
N GLY A 221 13.30 -8.71 4.99
CA GLY A 221 13.20 -9.51 3.79
C GLY A 221 11.81 -9.52 3.20
N PHE A 222 11.75 -9.77 1.90
CA PHE A 222 10.53 -10.01 1.14
C PHE A 222 10.49 -11.47 0.70
N SER A 223 9.32 -12.09 0.81
CA SER A 223 9.04 -13.43 0.32
C SER A 223 7.75 -13.44 -0.50
N ASP A 224 7.81 -13.93 -1.73
CA ASP A 224 6.65 -14.27 -2.56
C ASP A 224 6.10 -15.68 -2.26
N VAL A 225 6.80 -16.44 -1.42
CA VAL A 225 6.44 -17.80 -0.98
C VAL A 225 5.73 -17.75 0.37
N ALA A 226 4.71 -18.59 0.51
CA ALA A 226 3.98 -18.76 1.76
C ALA A 226 4.85 -19.41 2.85
N TRP A 227 4.75 -18.88 4.08
CA TRP A 227 5.36 -19.49 5.25
C TRP A 227 4.66 -20.79 5.61
N ALA A 228 5.41 -21.75 6.14
CA ALA A 228 4.86 -22.96 6.72
C ALA A 228 5.79 -23.51 7.79
N LYS A 229 5.20 -24.15 8.81
CA LYS A 229 5.92 -25.03 9.70
C LYS A 229 6.26 -26.37 9.05
N THR A 230 7.40 -26.96 9.41
CA THR A 230 7.75 -28.33 9.06
C THR A 230 7.21 -29.31 10.11
N THR A 231 6.82 -30.51 9.69
CA THR A 231 6.41 -31.59 10.61
C THR A 231 7.60 -32.41 11.13
N ALA A 232 8.81 -32.15 10.63
CA ALA A 232 10.04 -32.80 11.04
C ALA A 232 10.96 -31.77 11.70
N ASN A 233 11.81 -32.21 12.65
CA ASN A 233 12.85 -31.41 13.34
C ASN A 233 13.99 -30.97 12.40
N ARG A 234 13.74 -30.87 11.09
CA ARG A 234 14.70 -30.40 10.10
C ARG A 234 14.03 -29.34 9.25
N GLY A 235 14.78 -28.28 8.99
CA GLY A 235 14.34 -27.23 8.07
C GLY A 235 14.14 -27.77 6.65
N ARG A 236 13.15 -27.22 5.94
CA ARG A 236 12.89 -27.50 4.53
C ARG A 236 13.08 -26.24 3.70
N TYR A 237 13.90 -26.32 2.67
CA TYR A 237 14.06 -25.21 1.74
C TYR A 237 12.93 -25.15 0.72
N VAL A 238 12.52 -23.93 0.40
CA VAL A 238 11.53 -23.62 -0.62
C VAL A 238 12.11 -22.61 -1.58
N ALA A 239 11.91 -22.87 -2.87
CA ALA A 239 12.42 -22.04 -3.93
C ALA A 239 11.61 -20.76 -4.08
N SER A 240 12.29 -19.66 -4.36
CA SER A 240 11.67 -18.37 -4.72
C SER A 240 12.47 -17.70 -5.83
N ASP A 241 11.75 -17.04 -6.74
CA ASP A 241 12.35 -16.26 -7.83
C ASP A 241 12.50 -14.78 -7.47
N ASN A 242 11.66 -14.26 -6.57
CA ASN A 242 11.54 -12.84 -6.27
C ASN A 242 11.84 -12.47 -4.82
N ALA A 243 12.24 -13.42 -3.98
CA ALA A 243 12.65 -13.10 -2.62
C ALA A 243 13.90 -12.21 -2.62
N PHE A 244 13.97 -11.27 -1.69
CA PHE A 244 15.13 -10.41 -1.50
C PHE A 244 15.25 -10.02 -0.03
N LEU A 245 16.48 -9.76 0.40
CA LEU A 245 16.77 -9.11 1.68
C LEU A 245 16.98 -7.61 1.46
N PHE A 246 16.84 -6.82 2.51
CA PHE A 246 17.12 -5.39 2.43
C PHE A 246 17.60 -4.83 3.76
N THR A 247 18.34 -3.72 3.67
CA THR A 247 18.67 -2.85 4.80
C THR A 247 18.13 -1.45 4.54
N LEU A 248 17.59 -0.81 5.58
CA LEU A 248 17.06 0.56 5.54
C LEU A 248 17.89 1.50 6.41
N ILE A 249 18.33 1.03 7.58
CA ILE A 249 19.22 1.75 8.51
C ILE A 249 20.32 0.78 8.93
N ASN A 250 21.58 1.16 8.73
CA ASN A 250 22.77 0.38 9.06
C ASN A 250 23.91 1.28 9.57
N SER A 251 24.88 0.67 10.25
CA SER A 251 26.08 1.35 10.79
C SER A 251 27.14 1.68 9.75
N SER A 252 26.99 1.18 8.52
CA SER A 252 27.97 1.33 7.45
C SER A 252 27.69 2.54 6.54
N ASP A 253 26.71 3.37 6.91
CA ASP A 253 26.28 4.56 6.15
C ASP A 253 25.90 4.24 4.69
N ILE A 254 25.45 3.01 4.45
CA ILE A 254 25.00 2.57 3.12
C ILE A 254 23.54 3.02 2.96
N PRO A 255 23.15 3.59 1.81
CA PRO A 255 21.75 3.93 1.55
C PRO A 255 20.86 2.67 1.59
N PRO A 256 19.53 2.83 1.69
CA PRO A 256 18.61 1.70 1.61
C PRO A 256 18.93 0.80 0.41
N THR A 257 19.27 -0.46 0.70
CA THR A 257 19.86 -1.37 -0.29
C THR A 257 19.11 -2.70 -0.28
N LYS A 258 18.89 -3.24 -1.49
CA LYS A 258 18.23 -4.51 -1.75
C LYS A 258 19.27 -5.56 -2.18
N TYR A 259 19.14 -6.77 -1.66
CA TYR A 259 19.96 -7.94 -1.95
C TYR A 259 19.07 -9.04 -2.54
N ASP A 260 19.20 -9.28 -3.85
CA ASP A 260 18.35 -10.24 -4.56
C ASP A 260 18.79 -11.68 -4.29
N VAL A 261 17.84 -12.61 -4.39
CA VAL A 261 18.15 -14.04 -4.27
C VAL A 261 19.01 -14.51 -5.44
N VAL A 262 20.17 -15.08 -5.14
CA VAL A 262 21.07 -15.71 -6.12
C VAL A 262 20.81 -17.22 -6.17
N LYS A 263 20.69 -17.86 -5.01
CA LYS A 263 20.47 -19.30 -4.88
C LYS A 263 18.98 -19.62 -4.69
N LYS A 264 18.21 -19.45 -5.76
CA LYS A 264 16.73 -19.55 -5.77
C LYS A 264 16.14 -20.78 -5.08
N MET A 265 16.75 -21.95 -5.25
CA MET A 265 16.27 -23.22 -4.64
C MET A 265 16.36 -23.25 -3.10
N PHE A 266 17.11 -22.32 -2.53
CA PHE A 266 17.42 -22.23 -1.11
C PHE A 266 16.95 -20.91 -0.49
N ALA A 267 16.02 -20.21 -1.15
CA ALA A 267 15.62 -18.86 -0.79
C ALA A 267 15.00 -18.78 0.61
N ILE A 268 14.00 -19.61 0.90
CA ILE A 268 13.27 -19.59 2.17
C ILE A 268 13.45 -20.93 2.87
N ALA A 269 13.65 -20.91 4.19
CA ALA A 269 13.67 -22.12 5.00
C ALA A 269 12.44 -22.15 5.92
N HIS A 270 11.66 -23.22 5.79
CA HIS A 270 10.58 -23.55 6.72
C HIS A 270 11.16 -24.35 7.88
N HIS A 271 10.87 -23.96 9.11
CA HIS A 271 11.32 -24.67 10.31
C HIS A 271 10.33 -24.42 11.45
N SER A 272 9.93 -25.45 12.21
CA SER A 272 8.92 -25.33 13.29
C SER A 272 9.36 -24.44 14.45
N ASP A 273 10.65 -24.48 14.80
CA ASP A 273 11.20 -23.81 15.98
C ASP A 273 11.85 -22.45 15.67
N TYR A 274 11.61 -21.89 14.48
CA TYR A 274 12.12 -20.57 14.09
C TYR A 274 10.98 -19.73 13.53
N GLY A 275 11.18 -18.41 13.53
CA GLY A 275 10.29 -17.49 12.83
C GLY A 275 10.64 -17.44 11.33
N PRO A 276 10.77 -16.25 10.73
CA PRO A 276 11.20 -16.13 9.34
C PRO A 276 12.69 -16.49 9.19
N VAL A 277 12.99 -17.37 8.24
CA VAL A 277 14.36 -17.74 7.85
C VAL A 277 14.55 -17.59 6.35
N PHE A 278 15.54 -16.77 5.99
CA PHE A 278 15.94 -16.49 4.61
C PHE A 278 17.32 -17.11 4.35
N GLY A 279 17.39 -18.01 3.37
CA GLY A 279 18.63 -18.61 2.88
C GLY A 279 19.03 -19.94 3.52
N ALA A 280 19.81 -20.75 2.81
CA ALA A 280 20.39 -21.99 3.33
C ALA A 280 21.60 -21.79 4.25
N GLY A 281 22.25 -20.63 4.17
CA GLY A 281 23.23 -20.20 5.16
C GLY A 281 22.58 -19.46 6.34
N ALA A 282 21.24 -19.32 6.32
CA ALA A 282 20.48 -18.37 7.11
C ALA A 282 21.12 -16.96 7.04
N ASP A 283 21.11 -16.41 5.83
CA ASP A 283 21.52 -15.03 5.55
C ASP A 283 20.77 -14.06 6.48
N LEU A 284 19.54 -14.40 6.88
CA LEU A 284 18.80 -13.79 7.97
C LEU A 284 17.90 -14.83 8.66
N SER A 285 18.00 -14.96 9.99
CA SER A 285 17.19 -15.88 10.78
C SER A 285 16.73 -15.26 12.10
N ILE A 286 15.46 -15.48 12.43
CA ILE A 286 14.87 -15.09 13.71
C ILE A 286 14.54 -16.34 14.51
N ALA A 287 15.19 -16.49 15.66
CA ALA A 287 15.02 -17.62 16.56
C ALA A 287 13.73 -17.55 17.38
N ASN A 288 13.31 -18.69 17.91
CA ASN A 288 12.26 -18.75 18.93
C ASN A 288 12.67 -17.94 20.17
N HIS A 289 11.75 -17.18 20.76
CA HIS A 289 12.02 -16.32 21.92
C HIS A 289 13.19 -15.35 21.70
N CYS A 290 13.29 -14.79 20.49
CA CYS A 290 14.40 -13.92 20.07
C CYS A 290 14.61 -12.65 20.92
N ASN A 291 13.63 -12.26 21.74
CA ASN A 291 13.78 -11.17 22.71
C ASN A 291 14.54 -11.57 23.99
N ALA A 292 14.71 -12.86 24.26
CA ALA A 292 15.28 -13.39 25.49
C ALA A 292 16.57 -14.21 25.26
N ASN A 293 17.00 -14.39 24.01
CA ASN A 293 18.24 -15.08 23.64
C ASN A 293 19.03 -14.30 22.58
N SER A 294 20.15 -14.88 22.17
CA SER A 294 21.05 -14.34 21.13
C SER A 294 21.23 -15.33 19.98
N ASP A 295 20.19 -16.14 19.73
CA ASP A 295 20.21 -17.20 18.73
C ASP A 295 19.74 -16.73 17.35
N SER A 296 19.28 -15.47 17.23
CA SER A 296 18.98 -14.84 15.94
C SER A 296 20.26 -14.34 15.32
N TYR A 297 20.46 -14.60 14.03
CA TYR A 297 21.71 -14.30 13.35
C TYR A 297 21.52 -13.96 11.88
N SER A 298 22.52 -13.28 11.33
CA SER A 298 22.61 -12.84 9.95
C SER A 298 23.96 -13.24 9.39
N ASN A 299 23.96 -14.05 8.34
CA ASN A 299 25.16 -14.55 7.68
C ASN A 299 25.17 -14.23 6.17
N LEU A 300 24.74 -13.02 5.81
CA LEU A 300 24.84 -12.50 4.46
C LEU A 300 26.32 -12.27 4.06
N PRO A 301 26.75 -12.46 2.79
CA PRO A 301 26.05 -13.09 1.68
C PRO A 301 26.26 -14.61 1.62
N HIS A 302 25.20 -15.36 1.36
CA HIS A 302 25.32 -16.77 0.94
C HIS A 302 24.27 -17.17 -0.09
N THR A 303 23.00 -16.92 0.21
CA THR A 303 21.84 -17.21 -0.65
C THR A 303 21.37 -15.95 -1.37
N TYR A 304 21.49 -14.82 -0.70
CA TYR A 304 21.26 -13.48 -1.19
C TYR A 304 22.60 -12.79 -1.34
N ASP A 305 22.72 -11.93 -2.35
CA ASP A 305 23.95 -11.18 -2.60
C ASP A 305 23.64 -9.85 -3.27
N GLY A 306 24.62 -8.96 -3.28
CA GLY A 306 24.52 -7.65 -3.88
C GLY A 306 25.69 -6.76 -3.51
N HIS A 307 25.66 -5.52 -4.00
CA HIS A 307 26.71 -4.56 -3.71
C HIS A 307 26.81 -4.29 -2.20
N ASN A 308 28.02 -4.33 -1.64
CA ASN A 308 28.31 -4.18 -0.20
C ASN A 308 27.63 -5.24 0.70
N ALA A 309 27.30 -6.42 0.19
CA ALA A 309 26.81 -7.49 1.04
C ALA A 309 27.90 -7.95 2.03
N SER A 310 27.58 -7.96 3.32
CA SER A 310 28.45 -8.44 4.38
C SER A 310 27.61 -9.00 5.53
N ASN A 311 28.24 -9.77 6.41
CA ASN A 311 27.54 -10.38 7.56
C ASN A 311 27.10 -9.33 8.60
N THR A 312 27.69 -8.13 8.56
CA THR A 312 27.39 -7.02 9.46
C THR A 312 26.40 -6.01 8.88
N VAL A 313 26.08 -6.05 7.58
CA VAL A 313 25.30 -4.96 6.96
C VAL A 313 23.82 -4.90 7.40
N LEU A 314 23.24 -6.04 7.76
CA LEU A 314 21.84 -6.11 8.19
C LEU A 314 21.67 -5.71 9.65
N MET A 315 22.51 -6.25 10.54
CA MET A 315 22.33 -6.16 11.99
C MET A 315 23.59 -5.76 12.78
N GLY A 316 24.68 -5.41 12.10
CA GLY A 316 25.92 -4.92 12.70
C GLY A 316 26.88 -6.01 13.17
N ASP A 317 26.38 -7.22 13.43
CA ASP A 317 27.16 -8.37 13.88
C ASP A 317 26.49 -9.68 13.39
N TYR A 318 27.17 -10.80 13.55
CA TYR A 318 26.68 -12.13 13.18
C TYR A 318 25.43 -12.49 13.99
N ASN A 319 25.48 -12.38 15.32
CA ASN A 319 24.32 -12.57 16.19
C ASN A 319 23.70 -11.23 16.55
N PHE A 320 22.39 -11.19 16.69
CA PHE A 320 21.68 -9.96 17.10
C PHE A 320 20.44 -10.28 17.93
N SER A 321 20.00 -9.29 18.71
CA SER A 321 18.74 -9.35 19.46
C SER A 321 17.75 -8.33 18.88
N PRO A 322 16.67 -8.79 18.23
CA PRO A 322 15.64 -7.89 17.73
C PRO A 322 14.85 -7.28 18.89
N ILE A 323 14.59 -5.96 18.81
CA ILE A 323 13.64 -5.28 19.70
C ILE A 323 12.21 -5.66 19.33
N ASP A 324 11.92 -5.65 18.02
CA ASP A 324 10.62 -6.01 17.49
C ASP A 324 10.76 -6.39 16.00
N TYR A 325 9.78 -7.12 15.48
CA TYR A 325 9.66 -7.37 14.05
C TYR A 325 8.18 -7.47 13.64
N GLU A 326 7.91 -7.03 12.42
CA GLU A 326 6.56 -6.95 11.86
C GLU A 326 6.50 -7.73 10.54
N LEU A 327 5.44 -8.52 10.37
CA LEU A 327 5.10 -9.14 9.10
C LEU A 327 3.85 -8.53 8.50
N ARG A 328 3.89 -8.36 7.18
CA ARG A 328 2.81 -7.79 6.41
C ARG A 328 2.55 -8.54 5.14
N VAL A 329 1.26 -8.66 4.81
CA VAL A 329 0.80 -9.26 3.56
C VAL A 329 0.23 -8.18 2.64
N SER A 330 0.32 -8.39 1.33
CA SER A 330 -0.29 -7.50 0.35
C SER A 330 -1.80 -7.43 0.56
N HIS A 331 -2.35 -6.22 0.64
CA HIS A 331 -3.78 -5.97 0.74
C HIS A 331 -4.30 -5.39 -0.57
N HIS A 332 -5.27 -6.07 -1.19
CA HIS A 332 -5.97 -5.55 -2.35
C HIS A 332 -7.20 -4.76 -1.91
N SER A 333 -7.09 -3.44 -1.87
CA SER A 333 -8.23 -2.54 -1.70
C SER A 333 -8.88 -2.32 -3.07
N CYS A 334 -9.96 -3.05 -3.40
CA CYS A 334 -10.81 -2.66 -4.52
C CYS A 334 -11.59 -1.40 -4.11
N HIS A 335 -11.38 -0.25 -4.75
CA HIS A 335 -12.19 0.94 -4.51
C HIS A 335 -12.81 1.47 -5.81
N CYS A 336 -14.15 1.45 -5.84
CA CYS A 336 -14.96 2.25 -6.76
C CYS A 336 -15.25 3.59 -6.07
N PHE A 337 -14.87 4.70 -6.69
CA PHE A 337 -15.28 6.03 -6.24
C PHE A 337 -16.73 6.29 -6.65
N VAL A 338 -17.60 6.60 -5.69
CA VAL A 338 -18.89 7.25 -5.95
C VAL A 338 -18.79 8.64 -5.34
N CYS A 339 -18.66 9.67 -6.17
CA CYS A 339 -18.64 11.05 -5.70
C CYS A 339 -20.08 11.52 -5.44
N SER A 340 -20.43 11.69 -4.17
CA SER A 340 -21.61 12.45 -3.72
C SER A 340 -21.20 13.89 -3.37
N ASP A 341 -22.11 14.87 -3.51
CA ASP A 341 -21.84 16.30 -3.29
C ASP A 341 -21.28 16.60 -1.87
N ASP A 342 -21.73 15.91 -0.83
CA ASP A 342 -21.27 16.10 0.56
C ASP A 342 -19.87 15.53 0.84
N SER A 343 -19.44 14.53 0.06
CA SER A 343 -18.15 13.85 0.25
C SER A 343 -16.96 14.66 -0.28
N LEU A 344 -17.19 15.52 -1.28
CA LEU A 344 -16.13 16.35 -1.86
C LEU A 344 -15.78 17.52 -0.93
N MET A 345 -16.79 18.25 -0.43
CA MET A 345 -16.57 19.42 0.43
C MET A 345 -15.97 19.02 1.79
N SER A 346 -16.42 17.93 2.41
CA SER A 346 -15.86 17.42 3.66
C SER A 346 -14.38 17.03 3.55
N TYR A 347 -13.98 16.43 2.41
CA TYR A 347 -12.58 16.09 2.13
C TYR A 347 -11.68 17.31 1.93
N LEU A 348 -12.23 18.39 1.38
CA LEU A 348 -11.50 19.64 1.10
C LEU A 348 -11.28 20.50 2.35
N THR A 349 -12.13 20.35 3.38
CA THR A 349 -12.15 21.21 4.56
C THR A 349 -11.42 20.65 5.79
N ASP A 350 -11.25 19.33 5.92
CA ASP A 350 -10.80 18.72 7.19
C ASP A 350 -9.44 18.00 7.10
N SER A 351 -8.65 18.07 8.19
CA SER A 351 -7.36 17.36 8.36
C SER A 351 -7.53 16.01 9.09
N SER A 352 -8.76 15.65 9.47
CA SER A 352 -9.09 14.38 10.09
C SER A 352 -10.45 13.89 9.58
N MET A 353 -10.44 12.85 8.74
CA MET A 353 -11.68 12.30 8.20
C MET A 353 -12.44 11.50 9.27
N VAL A 354 -13.70 11.86 9.49
CA VAL A 354 -14.74 11.00 10.09
C VAL A 354 -15.93 11.04 9.13
N ILE A 355 -16.17 9.94 8.41
CA ILE A 355 -17.41 9.75 7.66
C ILE A 355 -18.43 9.14 8.61
N SER A 356 -19.53 9.85 8.85
CA SER A 356 -20.73 9.32 9.50
C SER A 356 -21.79 9.10 8.42
N ASP A 357 -22.27 7.85 8.29
CA ASP A 357 -23.36 7.50 7.39
C ASP A 357 -24.69 8.06 7.92
N HIS A 358 -25.51 8.58 7.00
CA HIS A 358 -26.96 8.71 7.15
C HIS A 358 -27.67 7.89 6.08
#